data_AF-A0A7C3Y2Z6-F1
#
_entry.id   AF-A0A7C3Y2Z6-F1
#
_cell.length_a   1.000
_cell.length_b   1.000
_cell.length_c   1.000
_cell.angle_alpha   90.00
_cell.angle_beta   90.00
_cell.angle_gamma   90.00
#
_symmetry.space_group_name_H-M   'P 1'
#
loop_
_entity.id
_entity.type
_entity.pdbx_description
1 polymer ?
#
loop_
_entity_poly.entity_id
_entity_poly.type
_entity_poly.pdbx_seq_one_letter_code
_entity_poly.pdbx_strand_id
1 'polypeptide(L)'
;MQLPDSWLNPPREFSVMPFWFWNDDLDEHDILCQIADFEAHGVYGFVIHPRVGLPRSLAWMSDRLLHFYHVAIAEARRRGMYVLLYDEGMYPSGSSSGQVVASNPDFQTRCLAKIDLADGREPALDGDEHLVAVLRRPNGQLMAVVDRKANSFIRGLHYVGEGPQ
;
A
#
# COMPACT_ATOMS: atom_id res chain seq x y z
N MET A 1 24.72 28.30 -28.71
CA MET A 1 24.57 26.84 -28.59
C MET A 1 23.11 26.52 -28.85
N GLN A 2 22.77 25.73 -29.87
CA GLN A 2 21.39 25.26 -30.07
C GLN A 2 21.14 24.04 -29.19
N LEU A 3 20.04 24.03 -28.46
CA LEU A 3 19.59 22.86 -27.70
C LEU A 3 19.03 21.82 -28.69
N PRO A 4 19.21 20.51 -28.42
CA PRO A 4 18.55 19.47 -29.21
C PRO A 4 17.02 19.57 -29.10
N ASP A 5 16.29 19.27 -30.17
CA ASP A 5 14.83 19.32 -30.18
C ASP A 5 14.19 18.43 -29.11
N SER A 6 14.83 17.31 -28.77
CA SER A 6 14.39 16.39 -27.71
C SER A 6 14.46 16.99 -26.31
N TRP A 7 15.19 18.10 -26.11
CA TRP A 7 15.19 18.82 -24.83
C TRP A 7 14.03 19.79 -24.73
N LEU A 8 13.61 20.35 -25.86
CA LEU A 8 12.45 21.23 -25.96
C LEU A 8 11.14 20.42 -25.98
N ASN A 9 11.18 19.22 -26.59
CA ASN A 9 10.07 18.29 -26.74
C ASN A 9 10.52 16.88 -26.33
N PRO A 10 10.65 16.61 -25.02
CA PRO A 10 11.09 15.30 -24.54
C PRO A 10 10.09 14.20 -24.97
N PRO A 11 10.59 13.00 -25.31
CA PRO A 11 9.74 11.83 -25.54
C PRO A 11 8.79 11.57 -24.36
N ARG A 12 7.60 11.04 -24.65
CA ARG A 12 6.54 10.84 -23.63
C ARG A 12 6.95 9.95 -22.46
N GLU A 13 7.92 9.05 -22.66
CA GLU A 13 8.48 8.17 -21.62
C GLU A 13 9.19 8.92 -20.49
N PHE A 14 9.61 10.16 -20.72
CA PHE A 14 10.24 11.02 -19.70
C PHE A 14 9.24 11.96 -19.00
N SER A 15 7.93 11.82 -19.26
CA SER A 15 6.91 12.56 -18.51
C SER A 15 6.84 12.10 -17.05
N VAL A 16 6.31 12.97 -16.19
CA VAL A 16 6.00 12.60 -14.81
C VAL A 16 4.96 11.48 -14.78
N MET A 17 5.06 10.61 -13.77
CA MET A 17 4.09 9.54 -13.52
C MET A 17 3.55 9.68 -12.09
N PRO A 18 2.53 10.52 -11.87
CA PRO A 18 2.01 10.76 -10.53
C PRO A 18 1.32 9.53 -9.98
N PHE A 19 1.31 9.42 -8.65
CA PHE A 19 0.33 8.60 -7.96
C PHE A 19 -1.05 9.25 -8.09
N TRP A 20 -1.94 8.57 -8.80
CA TRP A 20 -3.32 8.99 -8.96
C TRP A 20 -4.17 8.30 -7.89
N PHE A 21 -4.57 9.10 -6.90
CA PHE A 21 -5.32 8.60 -5.77
C PHE A 21 -6.79 8.37 -6.13
N TRP A 22 -7.24 7.14 -5.92
CA TRP A 22 -8.65 6.78 -5.93
C TRP A 22 -9.12 6.69 -4.48
N ASN A 23 -9.90 7.67 -4.04
CA ASN A 23 -10.20 7.90 -2.64
C ASN A 23 -11.63 8.38 -2.39
N ASP A 24 -12.53 8.14 -3.33
CA ASP A 24 -13.96 8.44 -3.24
C ASP A 24 -14.74 7.47 -4.14
N ASP A 25 -16.04 7.66 -4.29
CA ASP A 25 -16.80 7.02 -5.37
C ASP A 25 -16.10 7.23 -6.73
N LEU A 26 -16.11 6.17 -7.54
CA LEU A 26 -15.52 6.18 -8.87
C LEU A 26 -16.63 6.20 -9.92
N ASP A 27 -16.40 7.01 -10.95
CA ASP A 27 -17.24 7.11 -12.13
C ASP A 27 -16.37 6.99 -13.39
N GLU A 28 -16.91 6.31 -14.41
CA GLU A 28 -16.18 6.08 -15.66
C GLU A 28 -15.91 7.37 -16.41
N HIS A 29 -16.89 8.28 -16.47
CA HIS A 29 -16.76 9.54 -17.17
C HIS A 29 -15.66 10.39 -16.53
N ASP A 30 -15.63 10.46 -15.20
CA ASP A 30 -14.61 11.22 -14.47
C ASP A 30 -13.21 10.65 -14.69
N ILE A 31 -13.05 9.32 -14.68
CA ILE A 31 -11.79 8.65 -15.00
C ILE A 31 -11.30 9.04 -16.40
N LEU A 32 -12.18 8.99 -17.40
CA LEU A 32 -11.83 9.34 -18.79
C LEU A 32 -11.47 10.82 -18.92
N CYS A 33 -12.19 11.71 -18.23
CA CYS A 33 -11.92 13.14 -18.19
C CYS A 33 -10.57 13.45 -17.53
N GLN A 34 -10.25 12.80 -16.40
CA GLN A 34 -8.97 12.98 -15.70
C GLN A 34 -7.80 12.48 -16.55
N ILE A 35 -7.93 11.35 -17.25
CA ILE A 35 -6.90 10.86 -18.16
C ILE A 35 -6.71 11.82 -19.35
N ALA A 36 -7.80 12.39 -19.88
CA ALA A 36 -7.71 13.42 -20.92
C ALA A 36 -6.99 14.68 -20.42
N ASP A 37 -7.26 15.08 -19.18
CA ASP A 37 -6.64 16.24 -18.54
C ASP A 37 -5.14 16.03 -18.29
N PHE A 38 -4.73 14.83 -17.87
CA PHE A 38 -3.33 14.43 -17.78
C PHE A 38 -2.59 14.63 -19.12
N GLU A 39 -3.16 14.12 -20.21
CA GLU A 39 -2.56 14.27 -21.55
C GLU A 39 -2.46 15.76 -21.96
N ALA A 40 -3.51 16.55 -21.70
CA ALA A 40 -3.53 17.99 -22.00
C ALA A 40 -2.44 18.77 -21.25
N HIS A 41 -2.01 18.29 -20.09
CA HIS A 41 -0.98 18.89 -19.25
C HIS A 41 0.40 18.21 -19.35
N GLY A 42 0.60 17.34 -20.34
CA GLY A 42 1.91 16.72 -20.60
C GLY A 42 2.27 15.56 -19.66
N VAL A 43 1.29 14.98 -18.98
CA VAL A 43 1.43 13.77 -18.17
C VAL A 43 1.03 12.58 -19.04
N TYR A 44 1.97 11.67 -19.31
CA TYR A 44 1.72 10.53 -20.21
C TYR A 44 1.87 9.17 -19.53
N GLY A 45 1.83 9.16 -18.20
CA GLY A 45 1.63 7.94 -17.45
C GLY A 45 1.19 8.22 -16.02
N PHE A 46 0.71 7.21 -15.31
CA PHE A 46 0.25 7.34 -13.93
C PHE A 46 0.32 6.00 -13.20
N VAL A 47 0.38 6.08 -11.87
CA VAL A 47 0.26 4.93 -10.96
C VAL A 47 -1.14 4.95 -10.37
N ILE A 48 -1.98 3.97 -10.69
CA ILE A 48 -3.31 3.86 -10.08
C ILE A 48 -3.11 3.45 -8.62
N HIS A 49 -3.59 4.27 -7.68
CA HIS A 49 -3.33 4.05 -6.26
C HIS A 49 -4.58 4.26 -5.40
N PRO A 50 -5.34 3.19 -5.10
CA PRO A 50 -6.41 3.21 -4.11
C PRO A 50 -5.94 3.74 -2.75
N ARG A 51 -6.77 4.56 -2.12
CA ARG A 51 -6.52 5.20 -0.81
C ARG A 51 -7.79 5.15 0.05
N VAL A 52 -7.64 5.62 1.28
CA VAL A 52 -8.74 5.76 2.23
C VAL A 52 -9.79 6.71 1.65
N GLY A 53 -11.03 6.24 1.59
CA GLY A 53 -12.18 7.00 1.11
C GLY A 53 -12.95 6.29 0.00
N LEU A 54 -12.37 5.24 -0.60
CA LEU A 54 -13.16 4.34 -1.44
C LEU A 54 -14.37 3.78 -0.67
N PRO A 55 -15.55 3.71 -1.28
CA PRO A 55 -16.72 3.07 -0.69
C PRO A 55 -16.47 1.56 -0.49
N ARG A 56 -17.17 0.93 0.46
CA ARG A 56 -17.06 -0.51 0.72
C ARG A 56 -17.46 -1.39 -0.47
N SER A 57 -18.27 -0.87 -1.38
CA SER A 57 -18.64 -1.52 -2.65
C SER A 57 -17.45 -1.65 -3.61
N LEU A 58 -16.37 -0.88 -3.39
CA LEU A 58 -15.10 -0.92 -4.12
C LEU A 58 -13.99 -1.52 -3.25
N ALA A 59 -14.26 -2.69 -2.68
CA ALA A 59 -13.26 -3.43 -1.92
C ALA A 59 -12.04 -3.79 -2.80
N TRP A 60 -10.87 -3.90 -2.17
CA TRP A 60 -9.62 -4.28 -2.84
C TRP A 60 -9.79 -5.59 -3.64
N MET A 61 -9.41 -5.56 -4.91
CA MET A 61 -9.56 -6.66 -5.88
C MET A 61 -10.98 -7.19 -6.08
N SER A 62 -12.02 -6.42 -5.73
CA SER A 62 -13.39 -6.75 -6.14
C SER A 62 -13.59 -6.55 -7.65
N ASP A 63 -14.54 -7.28 -8.24
CA ASP A 63 -14.89 -7.14 -9.66
C ASP A 63 -15.24 -5.69 -10.04
N ARG A 64 -15.92 -4.98 -9.13
CA ARG A 64 -16.31 -3.58 -9.34
C ARG A 64 -15.10 -2.64 -9.34
N LEU A 65 -14.11 -2.86 -8.47
CA LEU A 65 -12.86 -2.08 -8.51
C LEU A 65 -12.07 -2.42 -9.77
N LEU A 66 -11.93 -3.71 -10.10
CA LEU A 66 -11.20 -4.18 -11.29
C LEU A 66 -11.82 -3.65 -12.60
N HIS A 67 -13.14 -3.46 -12.64
CA HIS A 67 -13.81 -2.78 -13.75
C HIS A 67 -13.24 -1.37 -14.00
N PHE A 68 -13.07 -0.55 -12.97
CA PHE A 68 -12.48 0.78 -13.11
C PHE A 68 -11.00 0.72 -13.54
N TYR A 69 -10.24 -0.26 -13.07
CA TYR A 69 -8.88 -0.51 -13.60
C TYR A 69 -8.93 -0.78 -15.11
N HIS A 70 -9.86 -1.62 -15.58
CA HIS A 70 -10.03 -1.90 -17.00
C HIS A 70 -10.36 -0.63 -17.80
N VAL A 71 -11.25 0.22 -17.31
CA VAL A 71 -11.61 1.50 -17.95
C VAL A 71 -10.36 2.38 -18.09
N ALA A 72 -9.61 2.60 -17.01
CA ALA A 72 -8.42 3.44 -17.01
C ALA A 72 -7.31 2.89 -17.91
N ILE A 73 -7.05 1.58 -17.86
CA ILE A 73 -6.02 0.91 -18.68
C ILE A 73 -6.39 0.95 -20.16
N ALA A 74 -7.66 0.70 -20.50
CA ALA A 74 -8.13 0.75 -21.88
C ALA A 74 -7.97 2.16 -22.48
N GLU A 75 -8.31 3.20 -21.71
CA GLU A 75 -8.18 4.58 -22.17
C GLU A 75 -6.72 5.01 -22.29
N ALA A 76 -5.88 4.67 -21.30
CA ALA A 76 -4.44 4.92 -21.38
C ALA A 76 -3.81 4.26 -22.61
N ARG A 77 -4.18 3.00 -22.90
CA ARG A 77 -3.75 2.30 -24.13
C ARG A 77 -4.19 3.05 -25.38
N ARG A 78 -5.44 3.56 -25.44
CA ARG A 78 -5.95 4.31 -26.59
C ARG A 78 -5.17 5.61 -26.84
N ARG A 79 -4.68 6.26 -25.78
CA ARG A 79 -3.90 7.52 -25.82
C ARG A 79 -2.39 7.32 -25.93
N GLY A 80 -1.91 6.08 -25.82
CA GLY A 80 -0.48 5.78 -25.78
C GLY A 80 0.19 6.28 -24.50
N MET A 81 -0.50 6.14 -23.36
CA MET A 81 0.01 6.44 -22.02
C MET A 81 0.45 5.18 -21.28
N TYR A 82 1.32 5.34 -20.29
CA TYR A 82 1.79 4.27 -19.41
C TYR A 82 0.93 4.15 -18.16
N VAL A 83 0.62 2.91 -17.76
CA VAL A 83 -0.05 2.64 -16.48
C VAL A 83 0.84 1.75 -15.64
N LEU A 84 1.12 2.19 -14.42
CA LEU A 84 1.81 1.40 -13.42
C LEU A 84 0.78 0.90 -12.41
N LEU A 85 0.81 -0.41 -12.14
CA LEU A 85 -0.07 -1.05 -11.17
C LEU A 85 0.69 -1.23 -9.86
N TYR A 86 0.03 -0.89 -8.77
CA TYR A 86 0.50 -1.13 -7.41
C TYR A 86 -0.20 -2.36 -6.86
N ASP A 87 0.55 -3.30 -6.28
CA ASP A 87 0.07 -4.61 -5.83
C ASP A 87 -0.55 -4.58 -4.42
N GLU A 88 -1.06 -3.43 -4.00
CA GLU A 88 -1.50 -3.21 -2.63
C GLU A 88 -2.73 -2.28 -2.53
N GLY A 89 -3.63 -2.63 -1.61
CA GLY A 89 -4.74 -1.79 -1.19
C GLY A 89 -4.31 -0.89 -0.03
N MET A 90 -3.78 0.29 -0.38
CA MET A 90 -3.05 1.27 0.45
C MET A 90 -1.52 1.06 0.38
N TYR A 91 -0.80 1.29 1.47
CA TYR A 91 0.66 1.22 1.63
C TYR A 91 0.94 0.84 3.09
N PRO A 92 2.07 0.17 3.39
CA PRO A 92 3.09 -0.38 2.47
C PRO A 92 2.62 -1.65 1.75
N SER A 93 3.30 -2.01 0.65
CA SER A 93 3.07 -3.26 -0.11
C SER A 93 3.39 -4.53 0.70
N GLY A 94 2.71 -5.62 0.36
CA GLY A 94 2.93 -6.97 0.88
C GLY A 94 1.73 -7.58 1.61
N SER A 95 0.72 -6.80 1.95
CA SER A 95 -0.48 -7.27 2.67
C SER A 95 -1.66 -7.57 1.74
N SER A 96 -1.73 -6.94 0.56
CA SER A 96 -2.88 -6.98 -0.35
C SER A 96 -4.19 -6.66 0.38
N SER A 97 -4.22 -5.54 1.10
CA SER A 97 -5.30 -5.10 1.99
C SER A 97 -5.67 -6.16 3.04
N GLY A 98 -4.67 -6.87 3.54
CA GLY A 98 -4.81 -7.93 4.55
C GLY A 98 -5.16 -9.32 3.99
N GLN A 99 -5.39 -9.46 2.67
CA GLN A 99 -5.73 -10.75 2.07
C GLN A 99 -4.63 -11.80 2.22
N VAL A 100 -3.35 -11.38 2.27
CA VAL A 100 -2.22 -12.30 2.45
C VAL A 100 -2.31 -13.04 3.79
N VAL A 101 -2.44 -12.31 4.90
CA VAL A 101 -2.56 -12.91 6.24
C VAL A 101 -3.90 -13.63 6.42
N ALA A 102 -4.97 -13.14 5.80
CA ALA A 102 -6.25 -13.84 5.79
C ALA A 102 -6.17 -15.21 5.11
N SER A 103 -5.35 -15.33 4.06
CA SER A 103 -5.13 -16.60 3.36
C SER A 103 -4.26 -17.58 4.16
N ASN A 104 -3.28 -17.06 4.90
CA ASN A 104 -2.42 -17.85 5.79
C ASN A 104 -1.93 -16.98 6.96
N PRO A 105 -2.39 -17.23 8.20
CA PRO A 105 -1.95 -16.50 9.39
C PRO A 105 -0.44 -16.56 9.67
N ASP A 106 0.30 -17.49 9.08
CA ASP A 106 1.75 -17.59 9.24
C ASP A 106 2.53 -16.56 8.41
N PHE A 107 1.89 -15.93 7.43
CA PHE A 107 2.47 -14.79 6.70
C PHE A 107 2.36 -13.46 7.44
N GLN A 108 1.82 -13.46 8.66
CA GLN A 108 1.81 -12.26 9.49
C GLN A 108 3.24 -11.81 9.80
N THR A 109 3.50 -10.52 9.60
CA THR A 109 4.79 -9.89 9.93
C THR A 109 5.19 -10.20 11.36
N ARG A 110 6.45 -10.56 11.57
CA ARG A 110 7.03 -10.83 12.88
C ARG A 110 7.93 -9.69 13.34
N CYS A 111 8.12 -9.58 14.65
CA CYS A 111 9.01 -8.59 15.24
C CYS A 111 9.74 -9.15 16.46
N LEU A 112 10.88 -8.53 16.77
CA LEU A 112 11.53 -8.71 18.06
C LEU A 112 10.83 -7.84 19.10
N ALA A 113 10.32 -8.48 20.15
CA ALA A 113 9.68 -7.83 21.28
C ALA A 113 10.46 -8.04 22.57
N LYS A 114 10.28 -7.10 23.48
CA LYS A 114 10.97 -7.04 24.77
C LYS A 114 10.02 -7.48 25.88
N ILE A 115 10.45 -8.44 26.70
CA ILE A 115 9.76 -8.82 27.94
C ILE A 115 10.68 -8.49 29.11
N ASP A 116 10.21 -7.68 30.06
CA ASP A 116 10.93 -7.43 31.31
C ASP A 116 10.69 -8.62 32.26
N LEU A 117 11.77 -9.20 32.80
CA LEU A 117 11.69 -10.39 33.67
C LEU A 117 11.88 -10.00 35.14
N ALA A 118 11.04 -10.57 36.00
CA ALA A 118 11.26 -10.54 37.44
C ALA A 118 12.39 -11.51 37.81
N ASP A 119 13.08 -11.25 38.92
CA ASP A 119 14.22 -12.06 39.37
C ASP A 119 13.83 -13.54 39.50
N GLY A 120 14.62 -14.41 38.86
CA GLY A 120 14.45 -15.86 38.91
C GLY A 120 13.28 -16.42 38.08
N ARG A 121 12.62 -15.61 37.24
CA ARG A 121 11.56 -16.10 36.33
C ARG A 121 12.05 -16.23 34.90
N GLU A 122 11.68 -17.35 34.28
CA GLU A 122 11.80 -17.57 32.84
C GLU A 122 10.74 -16.77 32.07
N PRO A 123 11.01 -16.35 30.81
CA PRO A 123 10.01 -15.74 29.95
C PRO A 123 8.88 -16.73 29.66
N ALA A 124 7.64 -16.30 29.89
CA ALA A 124 6.47 -17.00 29.37
C ALA A 124 6.33 -16.65 27.88
N LEU A 125 6.36 -17.67 27.04
CA LEU A 125 6.13 -17.57 25.60
C LEU A 125 4.75 -18.14 25.27
N ASP A 126 4.04 -17.48 24.37
CA ASP A 126 2.75 -17.96 23.86
C ASP A 126 2.91 -18.65 22.50
N GLY A 127 2.13 -19.70 22.24
CA GLY A 127 1.92 -20.25 20.89
C GLY A 127 3.19 -20.44 20.05
N ASP A 128 3.36 -19.59 19.03
CA ASP A 128 4.44 -19.60 18.02
C ASP A 128 5.57 -18.60 18.31
N GLU A 129 5.68 -18.11 19.54
CA GLU A 129 6.77 -17.23 19.96
C GLU A 129 8.09 -17.99 20.17
N HIS A 130 9.20 -17.33 19.86
CA HIS A 130 10.54 -17.90 20.00
C HIS A 130 11.41 -17.02 20.89
N LEU A 131 11.99 -17.60 21.95
CA LEU A 131 13.00 -16.92 22.74
C LEU A 131 14.27 -16.73 21.91
N VAL A 132 14.70 -15.48 21.73
CA VAL A 132 15.91 -15.12 21.00
C VAL A 132 17.10 -14.97 21.94
N ALA A 133 16.91 -14.23 23.04
CA ALA A 133 17.96 -14.00 24.03
C ALA A 133 17.40 -13.62 25.40
N VAL A 134 18.18 -13.90 26.45
CA VAL A 134 18.00 -13.33 27.80
C VAL A 134 19.23 -12.53 28.15
N LEU A 135 19.04 -11.27 28.55
CA LEU A 135 20.09 -10.30 28.79
C LEU A 135 19.93 -9.69 30.18
N ARG A 136 21.05 -9.44 30.87
CA ARG A 136 21.07 -8.64 32.10
C ARG A 136 21.42 -7.20 31.76
N ARG A 137 20.56 -6.27 32.15
CA ARG A 137 20.77 -4.82 31.98
C ARG A 137 21.79 -4.29 33.00
N PRO A 138 22.40 -3.12 32.74
CA PRO A 138 23.31 -2.47 33.70
C PRO A 138 22.69 -2.20 35.08
N ASN A 139 21.37 -2.01 35.15
CA ASN A 139 20.64 -1.81 36.40
C ASN A 139 20.34 -3.12 37.15
N GLY A 140 20.87 -4.26 36.69
CA GLY A 140 20.69 -5.57 37.29
C GLY A 140 19.45 -6.34 36.82
N GLN A 141 18.46 -5.69 36.18
CA GLN A 141 17.23 -6.34 35.73
C GLN A 141 17.48 -7.29 34.55
N LEU A 142 16.72 -8.37 34.50
CA LEU A 142 16.71 -9.28 33.36
C LEU A 142 15.67 -8.84 32.31
N MET A 143 16.00 -9.07 31.04
CA MET A 143 15.08 -8.90 29.92
C MET A 143 15.21 -10.06 28.94
N ALA A 144 14.08 -10.53 28.43
CA ALA A 144 14.03 -11.43 27.28
C ALA A 144 13.75 -10.64 26.00
N VAL A 145 14.37 -11.08 24.91
CA VAL A 145 14.04 -10.71 23.54
C VAL A 145 13.35 -11.92 22.92
N VAL A 146 12.14 -11.72 22.42
CA VAL A 146 11.33 -12.77 21.80
C VAL A 146 10.98 -12.39 20.37
N ASP A 147 11.04 -13.34 19.46
CA ASP A 147 10.45 -13.22 18.12
C ASP A 147 8.99 -13.65 18.20
N ARG A 148 8.08 -12.80 17.71
CA ARG A 148 6.64 -13.04 17.74
C ARG A 148 5.92 -12.35 16.59
N LYS A 149 4.68 -12.77 16.30
CA LYS A 149 3.79 -12.06 15.37
C LYS A 149 3.55 -10.63 15.85
N ALA A 150 3.71 -9.66 14.95
CA ALA A 150 3.52 -8.25 15.23
C ALA A 150 2.02 -7.94 15.30
N ASN A 151 1.58 -7.34 16.41
CA ASN A 151 0.21 -6.83 16.53
C ASN A 151 0.10 -5.43 15.90
N SER A 152 0.22 -5.37 14.58
CA SER A 152 0.19 -4.14 13.80
C SER A 152 -0.90 -4.19 12.74
N PHE A 153 -1.62 -3.08 12.55
CA PHE A 153 -2.63 -2.93 11.52
C PHE A 153 -2.22 -1.84 10.53
N ILE A 154 -2.32 -2.12 9.24
CA ILE A 154 -2.16 -1.13 8.19
C ILE A 154 -3.54 -0.48 7.95
N ARG A 155 -3.54 0.84 7.70
CA ARG A 155 -4.78 1.56 7.40
C ARG A 155 -5.36 1.04 6.08
N GLY A 156 -6.62 0.60 6.10
CA GLY A 156 -7.30 0.10 4.90
C GLY A 156 -7.78 1.21 3.94
N LEU A 157 -8.45 0.79 2.86
CA LEU A 157 -9.02 1.66 1.83
C LEU A 157 -10.30 2.39 2.24
N HIS A 158 -10.90 2.00 3.37
CA HIS A 158 -12.19 2.51 3.81
C HIS A 158 -12.04 3.33 5.09
N TYR A 159 -12.91 4.32 5.28
CA TYR A 159 -13.01 4.99 6.57
C TYR A 159 -13.42 4.00 7.67
N VAL A 160 -12.90 4.23 8.88
CA VAL A 160 -13.43 3.59 10.08
C VAL A 160 -14.74 4.32 10.43
N GLY A 161 -15.88 3.62 10.40
CA GLY A 161 -17.20 4.24 10.52
C GLY A 161 -17.80 4.66 9.16
N GLU A 162 -18.51 5.80 9.13
CA GLU A 162 -19.20 6.31 7.94
C GLU A 162 -18.39 7.28 7.06
N GLY A 163 -17.23 7.76 7.54
CA GLY A 163 -16.42 8.76 6.82
C GLY A 163 -16.82 10.21 7.10
N PRO A 164 -16.17 11.21 6.48
CA PRO A 164 -16.53 12.62 6.61
C PRO A 164 -17.91 12.90 6.01
N GLN A 165 -18.69 13.78 6.66
CA GLN A 165 -19.93 14.35 6.12
C GLN A 165 -19.64 15.58 5.24
#